data_AF-A0A136N9Q8-F1
#
_entry.id   AF-A0A136N9Q8-F1
#
_cell.length_a   1.000
_cell.length_b   1.000
_cell.length_c   1.000
_cell.angle_alpha   90.00
_cell.angle_beta   90.00
_cell.angle_gamma   90.00
#
_symmetry.space_group_name_H-M   'P 1'
#
loop_
_entity.id
_entity.type
_entity.pdbx_description
1 polymer ?
#
loop_
_entity_poly.entity_id
_entity_poly.type
_entity_poly.pdbx_seq_one_letter_code
_entity_poly.pdbx_strand_id
1 'polypeptide(L)'
;MMATKDFYENKDRFGGSTIFFITGDQLWDQLAGFMRFINLDLSQAPHFIISADQSNLTKDLFEAKGIPQVMVYNKDKVLQKVFHQFITIDSVLTYLSN
;
A
#
# COMPACT_ATOMS: atom_id res chain seq x y z
N MET A 1 -1.32 -5.66 -9.83
CA MET A 1 -0.90 -6.78 -8.95
C MET A 1 0.60 -6.81 -8.64
N MET A 2 1.46 -6.10 -9.39
CA MET A 2 2.91 -6.05 -9.19
C MET A 2 3.36 -5.25 -7.95
N ALA A 3 2.65 -4.15 -7.63
CA ALA A 3 3.06 -3.22 -6.58
C ALA A 3 3.19 -3.85 -5.18
N THR A 4 2.22 -4.61 -4.67
CA THR A 4 2.31 -5.08 -3.26
C THR A 4 3.48 -6.05 -3.02
N LYS A 5 3.77 -6.91 -3.99
CA LYS A 5 4.93 -7.80 -3.92
C LYS A 5 6.22 -7.00 -3.92
N ASP A 6 6.36 -6.03 -4.81
CA ASP A 6 7.55 -5.17 -4.88
C ASP A 6 7.77 -4.41 -3.56
N PHE A 7 6.70 -3.90 -2.94
CA PHE A 7 6.77 -3.22 -1.64
C PHE A 7 7.20 -4.17 -0.52
N TYR A 8 6.70 -5.40 -0.50
CA TYR A 8 7.07 -6.39 0.51
C TYR A 8 8.52 -6.85 0.34
N GLU A 9 8.96 -7.15 -0.89
CA GLU A 9 10.34 -7.54 -1.17
C GLU A 9 11.35 -6.43 -0.83
N ASN A 10 10.92 -5.16 -0.89
CA ASN A 10 11.73 -4.00 -0.55
C ASN A 10 11.44 -3.43 0.84
N LYS A 11 10.67 -4.12 1.70
CA LYS A 11 10.20 -3.62 3.01
C LYS A 11 11.29 -3.00 3.89
N ASP A 12 12.49 -3.57 3.84
CA ASP A 12 13.63 -3.14 4.66
C ASP A 12 14.19 -1.77 4.23
N ARG A 13 13.95 -1.36 2.98
CA ARG A 13 14.38 -0.05 2.44
C ARG A 13 13.51 1.10 2.92
N PHE A 14 12.33 0.82 3.48
CA PHE A 14 11.39 1.83 3.94
C PHE A 14 11.70 2.34 5.36
N GLY A 15 12.76 1.85 6.01
CA GLY A 15 13.32 2.44 7.23
C GLY A 15 12.35 2.52 8.41
N GLY A 16 11.41 1.55 8.52
CA GLY A 16 10.38 1.53 9.55
C GLY A 16 9.11 2.33 9.23
N SER A 17 8.98 2.89 8.02
CA SER A 17 7.74 3.51 7.57
C SER A 17 6.60 2.49 7.51
N THR A 18 5.40 2.89 7.91
CA THR A 18 4.20 2.05 7.78
C THR A 18 3.80 1.93 6.31
N ILE A 19 3.66 0.70 5.83
CA ILE A 19 3.13 0.39 4.51
C ILE A 19 1.72 -0.15 4.70
N PHE A 20 0.72 0.62 4.28
CA PHE A 20 -0.69 0.28 4.48
C PHE A 20 -1.37 -0.05 3.15
N PHE A 21 -1.77 -1.31 3.00
CA PHE A 21 -2.63 -1.77 1.91
C PHE A 21 -4.07 -1.79 2.38
N ILE A 22 -4.91 -1.06 1.66
CA ILE A 22 -6.35 -1.00 1.92
C ILE A 22 -7.12 -1.33 0.65
N THR A 23 -8.19 -2.10 0.80
CA THR A 23 -9.14 -2.42 -0.26
C THR A 23 -10.57 -2.13 0.21
N GLY A 24 -11.53 -2.12 -0.71
CA GLY A 24 -12.95 -2.11 -0.35
C GLY A 24 -13.41 -3.48 0.17
N ASP A 25 -14.46 -3.49 0.99
CA ASP A 25 -15.03 -4.69 1.60
C ASP A 25 -15.42 -5.80 0.63
N GLN A 26 -15.81 -5.43 -0.60
CA GLN A 26 -16.15 -6.38 -1.66
C GLN A 26 -15.00 -7.29 -2.06
N LEU A 27 -13.77 -6.97 -1.66
CA LEU A 27 -12.56 -7.77 -1.88
C LEU A 27 -12.03 -8.43 -0.59
N TRP A 28 -12.76 -8.36 0.53
CA TRP A 28 -12.34 -8.94 1.82
C TRP A 28 -12.01 -10.43 1.70
N ASP A 29 -12.91 -11.21 1.11
CA ASP A 29 -12.73 -12.66 0.95
C ASP A 29 -11.54 -13.02 0.05
N GLN A 30 -11.06 -12.07 -0.76
CA GLN A 30 -9.91 -12.26 -1.63
C GLN A 30 -8.58 -11.94 -0.93
N LEU A 31 -8.60 -11.24 0.22
CA LEU A 31 -7.37 -10.85 0.94
C LEU A 31 -6.55 -12.07 1.38
N ALA A 32 -7.20 -13.11 1.89
CA ALA A 32 -6.49 -14.32 2.32
C ALA A 32 -5.78 -15.02 1.15
N GLY A 33 -6.44 -15.13 0.00
CA GLY A 33 -5.85 -15.66 -1.23
C GLY A 33 -4.71 -14.80 -1.75
N PHE A 34 -4.89 -13.47 -1.70
CA PHE A 34 -3.88 -12.50 -2.08
C PHE A 34 -2.60 -12.59 -1.23
N MET A 35 -2.74 -12.63 0.11
CA MET A 35 -1.60 -12.78 1.01
C MET A 35 -0.83 -14.08 0.77
N ARG A 36 -1.54 -15.18 0.51
CA ARG A 36 -0.92 -16.47 0.15
C ARG A 36 -0.18 -16.38 -1.18
N PHE A 37 -0.78 -15.76 -2.19
CA PHE A 37 -0.19 -15.65 -3.53
C PHE A 37 1.14 -14.88 -3.52
N ILE A 38 1.21 -13.79 -2.77
CA ILE A 38 2.44 -12.98 -2.64
C ILE A 38 3.40 -13.51 -1.56
N ASN A 39 3.06 -14.62 -0.92
CA ASN A 39 3.81 -15.22 0.20
C ASN A 39 4.13 -14.21 1.31
N LEU A 40 3.12 -13.45 1.73
CA LEU A 40 3.29 -12.42 2.74
C LEU A 40 3.29 -13.04 4.14
N ASP A 41 4.40 -12.90 4.86
CA ASP A 41 4.48 -13.24 6.28
C ASP A 41 4.47 -11.96 7.12
N LEU A 42 3.29 -11.58 7.60
CA LEU A 42 3.10 -10.39 8.43
C LEU A 42 3.83 -10.48 9.78
N SER A 43 4.16 -11.69 10.27
CA SER A 43 4.90 -11.85 11.53
C SER A 43 6.31 -11.27 11.46
N GLN A 44 6.89 -11.22 10.26
CA GLN A 44 8.21 -10.67 9.98
C GLN A 44 8.16 -9.23 9.46
N ALA A 45 6.97 -8.62 9.36
CA ALA A 45 6.78 -7.31 8.77
C ALA A 45 5.73 -6.49 9.55
N PRO A 46 5.99 -6.09 10.81
CA PRO A 46 5.01 -5.44 11.67
C PRO A 46 4.56 -4.04 11.17
N HIS A 47 5.35 -3.41 10.30
CA HIS A 47 5.01 -2.14 9.67
C HIS A 47 4.15 -2.31 8.40
N PHE A 48 3.90 -3.55 7.98
CA PHE A 48 3.07 -3.86 6.82
C PHE A 48 1.67 -4.20 7.32
N ILE A 49 0.70 -3.37 6.95
CA ILE A 49 -0.69 -3.51 7.40
C ILE A 49 -1.56 -3.76 6.18
N ILE A 50 -2.42 -4.77 6.26
CA ILE A 50 -3.40 -5.10 5.22
C ILE A 50 -4.79 -4.98 5.85
N SER A 51 -5.69 -4.24 5.21
CA SER A 51 -7.05 -4.02 5.68
C SER A 51 -8.06 -3.99 4.53
N ALA A 52 -9.34 -4.18 4.85
CA ALA A 52 -10.41 -3.69 4.01
C ALA A 52 -11.32 -2.73 4.79
N ASP A 53 -11.93 -1.82 4.05
CA ASP A 53 -12.85 -0.84 4.57
C ASP A 53 -14.29 -1.11 4.11
N GLN A 54 -15.21 -1.06 5.07
CA GLN A 54 -16.66 -1.20 4.88
C GLN A 54 -17.40 0.16 4.86
N SER A 55 -16.71 1.27 5.10
CA SER A 55 -17.33 2.59 5.30
C SER A 55 -17.52 3.42 4.03
N ASN A 56 -17.23 2.86 2.86
CA ASN A 56 -17.11 3.56 1.56
C ASN A 56 -15.97 4.59 1.49
N LEU A 57 -15.15 4.76 2.54
CA LEU A 57 -14.03 5.69 2.55
C LEU A 57 -13.10 5.48 1.36
N THR A 58 -12.88 4.22 0.97
CA THR A 58 -12.04 3.89 -0.20
C THR A 58 -12.56 4.45 -1.51
N LYS A 59 -13.88 4.71 -1.65
CA LYS A 59 -14.47 5.35 -2.84
C LYS A 59 -14.14 6.83 -2.93
N ASP A 60 -14.02 7.50 -1.78
CA ASP A 60 -13.67 8.92 -1.71
C ASP A 60 -12.15 9.13 -1.73
N LEU A 61 -11.39 8.15 -1.22
CA LEU A 61 -9.94 8.21 -1.11
C LEU A 61 -9.22 7.88 -2.44
N PHE A 62 -9.75 6.93 -3.21
CA PHE A 62 -9.14 6.50 -4.46
C PHE A 62 -9.73 7.24 -5.65
N GLU A 63 -8.86 7.85 -6.45
CA GLU A 63 -9.27 8.45 -7.71
C GLU A 63 -9.54 7.32 -8.71
N ALA A 64 -10.70 7.36 -9.38
CA ALA A 64 -11.14 6.35 -10.35
C ALA A 64 -10.25 6.21 -11.61
N LYS A 65 -9.08 6.87 -11.64
CA LYS A 65 -8.14 6.94 -12.77
C LYS A 65 -7.12 5.80 -12.82
N GLY A 66 -7.20 4.82 -11.93
CA GLY A 66 -6.41 3.59 -12.04
C GLY A 66 -6.11 2.96 -10.69
N ILE A 67 -6.37 1.66 -10.58
CA ILE A 67 -5.89 0.82 -9.48
C ILE A 67 -4.66 0.02 -9.97
N PRO A 68 -3.60 -0.12 -9.14
CA PRO A 68 -3.46 0.39 -7.77
C PRO A 68 -2.98 1.85 -7.69
N GLN A 69 -3.58 2.64 -6.80
CA GLN A 69 -3.12 3.98 -6.40
C GLN A 69 -2.22 3.86 -5.16
N VAL A 70 -1.09 4.58 -5.14
CA VAL A 70 -0.22 4.70 -3.96
C VAL A 70 -0.20 6.15 -3.50
N MET A 71 -0.41 6.35 -2.20
CA MET A 71 -0.37 7.66 -1.56
C MET A 71 0.78 7.66 -0.54
N VAL A 72 1.65 8.67 -0.63
CA VAL A 72 2.81 8.83 0.27
C VAL A 72 2.54 10.00 1.20
N TYR A 73 2.65 9.75 2.50
CA TYR A 73 2.45 10.73 3.56
C TYR A 73 3.74 10.91 4.35
N ASN A 74 4.01 12.12 4.80
CA ASN A 74 5.12 12.40 5.73
C ASN A 74 4.73 12.05 7.18
N LYS A 75 5.66 12.27 8.12
CA LYS A 75 5.45 11.97 9.56
C LYS A 75 4.30 12.75 10.19
N ASP A 76 3.97 13.92 9.64
CA ASP A 76 2.86 14.78 10.07
C ASP A 76 1.52 14.41 9.41
N LYS A 77 1.47 13.28 8.69
CA LYS A 77 0.30 12.78 7.96
C LYS A 77 -0.14 13.70 6.81
N VAL A 78 0.77 14.52 6.29
CA VAL A 78 0.53 15.38 5.13
C VAL A 78 0.85 14.60 3.86
N LEU A 79 -0.12 14.55 2.93
CA LEU A 79 0.02 13.90 1.63
C LEU A 79 1.10 14.60 0.79
N GLN A 80 2.15 13.87 0.43
CA GLN A 80 3.27 14.36 -0.38
C GLN A 80 3.09 14.01 -1.86
N LYS A 81 2.58 12.82 -2.16
CA LYS A 81 2.46 12.32 -3.54
C LYS A 81 1.36 11.30 -3.70
N VAL A 82 0.67 11.36 -4.84
CA VAL A 82 -0.19 10.29 -5.34
C VAL A 82 0.41 9.74 -6.64
N PHE A 83 0.49 8.41 -6.74
CA PHE A 83 0.85 7.69 -7.94
C PHE A 83 -0.35 6.91 -8.45
N HIS A 84 -0.72 7.10 -9.73
CA HIS A 84 -1.89 6.45 -10.33
C HIS A 84 -1.53 5.27 -11.25
N GLN A 85 -0.35 5.30 -11.88
CA GLN A 85 0.17 4.24 -12.77
C GLN A 85 1.71 4.29 -12.79
N PHE A 86 2.36 3.17 -13.12
CA PHE A 86 3.83 3.01 -13.19
C PHE A 86 4.58 3.46 -11.93
N ILE A 87 4.68 2.55 -10.95
CA ILE A 87 5.29 2.80 -9.66
C ILE A 87 6.56 1.97 -9.54
N THR A 88 7.68 2.61 -9.22
CA THR A 88 8.90 1.93 -8.78
C THR A 88 9.16 2.24 -7.31
N ILE A 89 9.79 1.32 -6.58
CA ILE A 89 10.12 1.54 -5.17
C ILE A 89 11.00 2.79 -4.99
N ASP A 90 11.96 3.00 -5.89
CA ASP A 90 12.84 4.17 -5.85
C ASP A 90 12.07 5.49 -5.97
N SER A 91 11.04 5.51 -6.83
CA SER A 91 10.17 6.69 -6.96
C SER A 91 9.42 6.98 -5.67
N VAL A 92 8.98 5.95 -4.93
CA VAL A 92 8.27 6.11 -3.66
C VAL A 92 9.21 6.59 -2.56
N LEU A 93 10.40 5.99 -2.45
CA LEU A 93 11.41 6.34 -1.44
C LEU A 93 11.87 7.80 -1.54
N THR A 94 11.88 8.38 -2.75
CA THR A 94 12.19 9.80 -2.97
C THR A 94 11.23 10.72 -2.21
N TYR A 95 9.95 10.37 -2.09
CA TYR A 95 8.95 11.20 -1.40
C TYR A 95 8.78 10.84 0.08
N LEU A 96 9.34 9.71 0.54
CA LEU A 96 9.34 9.32 1.96
C LEU A 96 10.48 9.97 2.75
N SER A 97 11.53 10.42 2.07
CA SER A 97 12.72 11.00 2.70
C SER A 97 12.59 12.50 3.02
N ASN A 98 11.41 13.09 2.77
CA ASN A 98 11.10 14.51 2.99
C ASN A 98 10.27 14.72 4.27
#